data_AF-A0A4R4FC44-F1
#
_entry.id   AF-A0A4R4FC44-F1
#
_cell.length_a   1.000
_cell.length_b   1.000
_cell.length_c   1.000
_cell.angle_alpha   90.00
_cell.angle_beta   90.00
_cell.angle_gamma   90.00
#
_symmetry.space_group_name_H-M   'P 1'
#
loop_
_entity.id
_entity.type
_entity.pdbx_description
1 polymer ?
#
loop_
_entity_poly.entity_id
_entity_poly.type
_entity_poly.pdbx_seq_one_letter_code
_entity_poly.pdbx_strand_id
1 'polypeptide(L)' 'MDSLMNILTELDSSVAWEKEEALIDDRILDSFGVISLVAELEDSFSIEIEAAEMIPENFNSVEAMRKMIVKLQEK' A
#
# COMPACT_ATOMS: atom_id res chain seq x y z
N MET A 1 2.52 -12.72 -10.90
CA MET A 1 1.80 -12.13 -9.76
C MET A 1 2.53 -10.86 -9.42
N ASP A 2 1.82 -9.75 -9.36
CA ASP A 2 2.42 -8.43 -9.11
C ASP A 2 3.12 -8.42 -7.75
N SER A 3 4.35 -7.87 -7.68
CA SER A 3 5.13 -7.79 -6.44
C SER A 3 4.34 -7.14 -5.30
N LEU A 4 3.51 -6.14 -5.61
CA LEU A 4 2.61 -5.49 -4.65
C LEU A 4 1.59 -6.48 -4.04
N MET A 5 0.97 -7.32 -4.87
CA MET A 5 -0.06 -8.24 -4.39
C MET A 5 0.53 -9.33 -3.49
N ASN A 6 1.77 -9.73 -3.74
CA ASN A 6 2.49 -10.65 -2.86
C ASN A 6 2.70 -10.01 -1.48
N ILE A 7 3.20 -8.77 -1.43
CA ILE A 7 3.41 -8.02 -0.17
C ILE A 7 2.08 -7.89 0.60
N LEU A 8 1.00 -7.51 -0.08
CA LEU A 8 -0.31 -7.37 0.54
C LEU A 8 -0.86 -8.70 1.07
N THR A 9 -0.67 -9.79 0.33
CA THR A 9 -1.11 -11.12 0.77
C THR A 9 -0.27 -11.65 1.93
N GLU A 10 1.02 -11.33 1.98
CA GLU A 10 1.91 -11.64 3.10
C GLU A 10 1.56 -10.83 4.35
N LEU A 11 1.14 -9.57 4.17
CA LEU A 11 0.67 -8.71 5.25
C LEU A 11 -0.65 -9.22 5.84
N ASP A 12 -1.66 -9.44 4.99
CA ASP A 12 -2.92 -10.04 5.40
C ASP A 12 -3.59 -10.78 4.22
N SER A 13 -3.60 -12.11 4.28
CA SER A 13 -4.25 -12.96 3.27
C SER A 13 -5.77 -13.09 3.45
N SER A 14 -6.33 -12.56 4.54
CA SER A 14 -7.77 -12.58 4.81
C SER A 14 -8.53 -11.43 4.12
N VAL A 15 -7.81 -10.37 3.72
CA VAL A 15 -8.36 -9.18 3.07
C VAL A 15 -8.44 -9.38 1.56
N ALA A 16 -9.56 -9.01 0.97
CA ALA A 16 -9.79 -9.09 -0.47
C ALA A 16 -9.24 -7.86 -1.21
N TRP A 17 -7.95 -7.56 -1.07
CA TRP A 17 -7.30 -6.31 -1.53
C TRP A 17 -7.71 -5.82 -2.92
N GLU A 18 -7.85 -6.72 -3.90
CA GLU A 18 -8.27 -6.41 -5.28
C GLU A 18 -9.68 -5.79 -5.39
N LYS A 19 -10.53 -5.99 -4.39
CA LYS A 19 -11.91 -5.50 -4.36
C LYS A 19 -12.11 -4.36 -3.36
N GLU A 20 -11.14 -4.13 -2.49
CA GLU A 20 -11.22 -3.08 -1.49
C GLU A 20 -10.83 -1.73 -2.09
N GLU A 21 -11.69 -0.73 -1.89
CA GLU A 21 -11.49 0.65 -2.34
C GLU A 21 -11.44 1.65 -1.17
N ALA A 22 -11.56 1.17 0.07
CA ALA A 22 -11.67 1.97 1.28
C ALA A 22 -10.86 1.37 2.44
N LEU A 23 -9.68 0.81 2.17
CA LEU A 23 -8.90 0.07 3.18
C LEU A 23 -8.64 0.85 4.48
N ILE A 24 -8.28 2.13 4.40
CA ILE A 24 -8.05 2.95 5.58
C ILE A 24 -9.38 3.45 6.16
N ASP A 25 -10.29 3.91 5.30
CA ASP A 25 -11.57 4.49 5.73
C ASP A 25 -12.47 3.48 6.47
N ASP A 26 -12.52 2.23 5.98
CA ASP A 26 -13.22 1.11 6.61
C ASP A 26 -12.41 0.46 7.76
N ARG A 27 -11.22 1.00 8.05
CA ARG A 27 -10.30 0.51 9.09
C ARG A 27 -9.88 -0.95 8.90
N ILE A 28 -9.83 -1.41 7.66
CA ILE A 28 -9.27 -2.71 7.28
C ILE A 28 -7.75 -2.65 7.45
N LEU A 29 -7.14 -1.56 6.99
CA LEU A 29 -5.73 -1.26 7.17
C LEU A 29 -5.58 -0.24 8.31
N ASP A 30 -5.02 -0.67 9.44
CA ASP A 30 -4.78 0.20 10.59
C ASP A 30 -3.46 0.96 10.46
N SER A 31 -3.19 1.86 11.41
CA SER A 31 -1.97 2.67 11.42
C SER A 31 -0.69 1.82 11.43
N PHE A 32 -0.70 0.64 12.06
CA PHE A 32 0.46 -0.24 12.10
C PHE A 32 0.66 -0.97 10.77
N GLY A 33 -0.42 -1.46 10.18
CA GLY A 33 -0.43 -2.09 8.86
C GLY A 33 0.07 -1.14 7.78
N VAL A 34 -0.33 0.14 7.81
CA VAL A 34 0.22 1.16 6.90
C VAL A 34 1.73 1.29 7.07
N ILE A 35 2.24 1.40 8.29
CA ILE A 35 3.69 1.56 8.55
C ILE A 35 4.47 0.33 8.08
N SER A 36 3.99 -0.88 8.38
CA SER A 36 4.62 -2.12 7.92
C SER A 36 4.59 -2.25 6.41
N LEU A 37 3.46 -1.93 5.78
CA LEU A 37 3.34 -1.93 4.33
C LEU A 37 4.32 -0.94 3.69
N VAL A 38 4.40 0.29 4.22
CA VAL A 38 5.33 1.30 3.70
C VAL A 38 6.76 0.78 3.70
N ALA A 39 7.24 0.24 4.82
CA ALA A 39 8.61 -0.29 4.90
C ALA A 39 8.89 -1.36 3.82
N GLU A 40 7.93 -2.25 3.60
CA GLU A 40 8.07 -3.32 2.62
C GLU A 40 8.00 -2.82 1.17
N LEU A 41 7.19 -1.78 0.92
CA LEU A 41 7.14 -1.11 -0.37
C LEU A 41 8.43 -0.36 -0.68
N GLU A 42 8.99 0.35 0.29
CA GLU A 42 10.26 1.06 0.16
C GLU A 42 11.40 0.09 -0.20
N ASP A 43 11.52 -1.03 0.52
CA ASP A 43 12.54 -2.05 0.25
C ASP A 43 12.30 -2.75 -1.11
N SER A 44 11.07 -3.19 -1.37
CA SER A 44 10.74 -3.98 -2.58
C SER A 44 10.80 -3.17 -3.88
N PHE A 45 10.42 -1.89 -3.83
CA PHE A 45 10.36 -1.03 -5.00
C PHE A 45 11.49 0.01 -5.06
N SER A 46 12.37 0.05 -4.05
CA SER A 46 13.46 1.02 -3.91
C SER A 46 12.96 2.46 -4.03
N ILE A 47 11.89 2.78 -3.30
CA ILE A 47 11.26 4.11 -3.23
C ILE A 47 11.33 4.66 -1.81
N GLU A 48 11.03 5.95 -1.64
CA GLU A 48 10.90 6.61 -0.33
C GLU A 48 9.47 7.17 -0.20
N ILE A 49 8.74 6.72 0.82
CA ILE A 49 7.36 7.11 1.09
C ILE A 49 7.36 8.00 2.35
N GLU A 50 7.23 9.30 2.12
CA GLU A 50 7.11 10.27 3.20
C GLU A 50 5.78 10.12 3.96
N ALA A 51 5.74 10.55 5.22
CA ALA A 51 4.52 10.56 6.03
C ALA A 51 3.36 11.36 5.39
N ALA A 52 3.66 12.32 4.51
CA ALA A 52 2.66 13.07 3.76
C ALA A 52 1.94 12.23 2.69
N GLU A 53 2.57 11.16 2.18
CA GLU A 53 1.96 10.24 1.21
C GLU A 53 1.17 9.12 1.93
N MET A 54 1.29 8.97 3.25
CA MET A 54 0.51 8.01 4.08
C MET A 54 -0.93 8.49 4.32
N ILE A 55 -1.66 8.75 3.25
CA ILE A 55 -3.04 9.22 3.27
C ILE A 55 -3.99 8.19 2.62
N PRO A 56 -5.29 8.20 2.97
CA PRO A 56 -6.29 7.29 2.39
C PRO A 56 -6.25 7.29 0.86
N GLU A 57 -6.06 8.44 0.21
CA GLU A 57 -6.01 8.56 -1.25
C GLU A 57 -4.94 7.67 -1.92
N ASN A 58 -3.86 7.34 -1.22
CA ASN A 58 -2.76 6.52 -1.74
C ASN A 58 -2.84 5.04 -1.30
N PHE A 59 -3.59 4.75 -0.24
CA PHE A 59 -3.59 3.42 0.42
C PHE A 59 -4.97 2.76 0.50
N ASN A 60 -6.04 3.43 0.05
CA ASN A 60 -7.39 2.87 0.10
C ASN A 60 -7.63 1.73 -0.88
N SER A 61 -6.83 1.62 -1.94
CA SER A 61 -6.94 0.55 -2.93
C SER A 61 -5.57 0.14 -3.47
N VAL A 62 -5.50 -1.08 -4.01
CA VAL A 62 -4.30 -1.57 -4.70
C VAL A 62 -3.92 -0.66 -5.87
N GLU A 63 -4.90 -0.12 -6.58
CA GLU A 63 -4.65 0.81 -7.69
C GLU A 63 -4.05 2.13 -7.22
N ALA A 64 -4.53 2.67 -6.10
CA ALA A 64 -3.97 3.88 -5.50
C ALA A 64 -2.51 3.68 -5.10
N MET A 65 -2.21 2.56 -4.44
CA MET A 65 -0.83 2.22 -4.04
C MET A 65 0.08 2.10 -5.26
N ARG A 66 -0.37 1.45 -6.33
CA ARG A 66 0.41 1.36 -7.58
C ARG A 66 0.70 2.72 -8.19
N LYS A 67 -0.30 3.61 -8.24
CA LYS A 67 -0.13 4.97 -8.77
C LYS A 67 0.90 5.75 -7.95
N MET A 68 0.83 5.65 -6.62
CA MET A 68 1.81 6.25 -5.73
C MET A 68 3.22 5.69 -5.98
N ILE A 69 3.38 4.36 -6.03
CA ILE A 69 4.67 3.70 -6.28
C ILE A 69 5.27 4.20 -7.60
N VAL A 70 4.50 4.17 -8.70
CA VAL A 70 4.99 4.62 -10.02
C VAL A 70 5.40 6.09 -9.97
N LYS A 71 4.58 6.96 -9.36
CA LYS A 71 4.89 8.39 -9.19
C LYS A 71 6.19 8.60 -8.42
N LEU A 72 6.47 7.79 -7.41
CA LEU A 72 7.69 7.88 -6.60
C LEU A 72 8.92 7.29 -7.32
N GLN A 73 8.73 6.27 -8.17
CA GLN A 73 9.82 5.71 -8.99
C GLN A 73 10.27 6.62 -10.13
N GLU A 74 9.37 7.49 -10.63
CA GLU A 74 9.70 8.49 -11.65
C GLU A 74 10.38 9.76 -11.09
N LYS A 75 10.49 9.85 -9.77
CA LYS A 75 11.04 11.02 -9.05
C LYS A 75 12.55 10.91 -8.88
#